data_AF-A0A8J3M8U2-F1
#
_entry.id   AF-A0A8J3M8U2-F1
#
_cell.length_a   1.000
_cell.length_b   1.000
_cell.length_c   1.000
_cell.angle_alpha   90.00
_cell.angle_beta   90.00
_cell.angle_gamma   90.00
#
_symmetry.space_group_name_H-M   'P 1'
#
loop_
_entity.id
_entity.type
_entity.pdbx_description
1 polymer ?
#
loop_
_entity_poly.entity_id
_entity_poly.type
_entity_poly.pdbx_seq_one_letter_code
_entity_poly.pdbx_strand_id
1 'polypeptide(L)'
;MDKPVPVQPDTGMDLHSTYPGVMDLKWRAQQRLPKFVWEYLDSGTGVEATKARNRAALDRVGFLPSILHGPQSPDLSCTLLGQKMPLPFGIAPVGMSGLVWPDAEGHLARAAATAGIPYSMSTVATQSPEDIAPHLGPHAWFQMYPPKDEEIRRDMLARARSAGFTALILTVDVPVASRRERQTRSGLTNPPKLTPRVLAQVAMRPAWALATAQRGMPHMRTLDKYVSGPQANLPPTAHVGYLLRTSPDWEYARWLRDNWEGPFLIKGVLRPEDAEPLERIGADALWISNHAGRQFDGSPATAEALPLVRAATRLPIIFDSGVESGLDILRALALGADFVMLGRAFHFALAALGQIGPAHLIDILKKDMIANMGQLGAADLAGLPPPITLSDLGPVSPV
;
A
#
# COMPACT_ATOMS: atom_id res chain seq x y z
N MET A 1 41.39 -1.02 -16.89
CA MET A 1 40.26 -1.37 -17.76
C MET A 1 39.72 -2.70 -17.27
N ASP A 2 38.88 -2.65 -16.24
CA ASP A 2 38.22 -3.85 -15.73
C ASP A 2 36.92 -4.04 -16.50
N LYS A 3 36.87 -5.13 -17.29
CA LYS A 3 35.63 -5.56 -17.93
C LYS A 3 34.65 -5.99 -16.83
N PRO A 4 33.37 -5.59 -16.88
CA PRO A 4 32.38 -6.10 -15.96
C PRO A 4 32.26 -7.62 -16.14
N VAL A 5 32.35 -8.33 -15.02
CA VAL A 5 32.08 -9.77 -14.93
C VAL A 5 30.63 -9.99 -15.41
N PRO A 6 30.37 -10.89 -16.38
CA PRO A 6 29.01 -11.18 -16.79
C PRO A 6 28.29 -11.82 -15.60
N VAL A 7 27.18 -11.22 -15.19
CA VAL A 7 26.22 -11.86 -14.30
C VAL A 7 25.73 -13.12 -15.03
N GLN A 8 26.09 -14.29 -14.51
CA GLN A 8 25.55 -15.55 -15.01
C GLN A 8 24.02 -15.53 -14.85
N PRO A 9 23.24 -15.98 -15.85
CA PRO A 9 21.80 -16.08 -15.73
C PRO A 9 21.45 -17.07 -14.63
N ASP A 10 20.80 -16.55 -13.59
CA ASP A 10 20.27 -17.32 -12.48
C ASP A 10 19.31 -18.40 -13.00
N THR A 11 19.38 -19.57 -12.39
CA THR A 11 18.70 -20.83 -12.73
C THR A 11 17.28 -20.73 -13.35
N GLY A 12 17.18 -20.58 -14.66
CA GLY A 12 16.23 -21.26 -15.57
C GLY A 12 14.71 -21.26 -15.33
N MET A 13 14.16 -20.48 -14.39
CA MET A 13 12.71 -20.35 -14.19
C MET A 13 12.20 -19.03 -14.74
N ASP A 14 11.34 -19.10 -15.75
CA ASP A 14 10.56 -17.96 -16.19
C ASP A 14 9.54 -17.60 -15.10
N LEU A 15 9.76 -16.47 -14.40
CA LEU A 15 8.89 -16.02 -13.33
C LEU A 15 7.45 -15.77 -13.79
N HIS A 16 7.20 -15.45 -15.06
CA HIS A 16 5.84 -15.31 -15.58
C HIS A 16 5.12 -16.65 -15.70
N SER A 17 5.84 -17.74 -15.97
CA SER A 17 5.25 -19.09 -15.97
C SER A 17 4.91 -19.58 -14.55
N THR A 18 5.72 -19.21 -13.56
CA THR A 18 5.61 -19.76 -12.19
C THR A 18 4.80 -18.85 -11.25
N TYR A 19 4.90 -17.53 -11.43
CA TYR A 19 4.19 -16.53 -10.65
C TYR A 19 3.54 -15.50 -11.60
N PRO A 20 2.54 -15.91 -12.41
CA PRO A 20 1.90 -15.03 -13.38
C PRO A 20 1.08 -13.90 -12.74
N GLY A 21 0.58 -14.09 -11.52
CA GLY A 21 -0.31 -13.13 -10.86
C GLY A 21 0.03 -12.82 -9.40
N VAL A 22 -0.66 -11.82 -8.85
CA VAL A 22 -0.55 -11.45 -7.43
C VAL A 22 -0.95 -12.61 -6.52
N MET A 23 -1.90 -13.45 -6.95
CA MET A 23 -2.35 -14.61 -6.18
C MET A 23 -1.22 -15.65 -5.99
N ASP A 24 -0.41 -15.90 -7.03
CA ASP A 24 0.71 -16.85 -6.94
C ASP A 24 1.79 -16.34 -5.98
N LEU A 25 2.08 -15.04 -6.05
CA LEU A 25 2.97 -14.36 -5.11
C LEU A 25 2.41 -14.43 -3.67
N LYS A 26 1.10 -14.23 -3.50
CA LYS A 26 0.41 -14.35 -2.21
C LYS A 26 0.53 -15.75 -1.62
N TRP A 27 0.29 -16.80 -2.41
CA TRP A 27 0.44 -18.19 -1.99
C TRP A 27 1.87 -18.52 -1.60
N ARG A 28 2.85 -18.12 -2.43
CA ARG A 28 4.26 -18.33 -2.10
C ARG A 28 4.70 -17.56 -0.86
N ALA A 29 4.25 -16.32 -0.69
CA ALA A 29 4.49 -15.55 0.53
C ALA A 29 3.94 -16.27 1.77
N GLN A 30 2.72 -16.80 1.71
CA GLN A 30 2.12 -17.54 2.83
C GLN A 30 2.94 -18.78 3.24
N GLN A 31 3.60 -19.43 2.28
CA GLN A 31 4.50 -20.55 2.52
C GLN A 31 5.86 -20.14 3.09
N ARG A 32 6.30 -18.89 2.88
CA ARG A 32 7.60 -18.39 3.35
C ARG A 32 7.50 -17.62 4.67
N LEU A 33 6.33 -17.08 5.00
CA LEU A 33 6.13 -16.26 6.20
C LEU A 33 5.71 -17.10 7.42
N PRO A 34 6.26 -16.82 8.62
CA PRO A 34 5.69 -17.31 9.87
C PRO A 34 4.24 -16.86 10.00
N LYS A 35 3.39 -17.69 10.63
CA LYS A 35 1.96 -17.38 10.74
C LYS A 35 1.71 -16.01 11.38
N PHE A 36 2.43 -15.63 12.43
CA PHE A 36 2.28 -14.31 13.06
C PHE A 36 2.60 -13.14 12.13
N VAL A 37 3.57 -13.30 11.22
CA VAL A 37 3.92 -12.30 10.19
C VAL A 37 2.84 -12.24 9.11
N TRP A 38 2.38 -13.41 8.65
CA TRP A 38 1.26 -13.51 7.70
C TRP A 38 0.01 -12.81 8.24
N GLU A 39 -0.37 -13.10 9.49
CA GLU A 39 -1.55 -12.51 10.11
C GLU A 39 -1.40 -10.99 10.34
N TYR A 40 -0.20 -10.50 10.62
CA TYR A 40 0.07 -9.06 10.69
C TYR A 40 -0.25 -8.36 9.36
N LEU A 41 0.19 -8.94 8.25
CA LEU A 41 0.05 -8.38 6.89
C LEU A 41 -1.36 -8.56 6.33
N ASP A 42 -1.90 -9.77 6.39
CA ASP A 42 -3.11 -10.15 5.65
C ASP A 42 -4.40 -9.79 6.41
N SER A 43 -4.43 -9.87 7.73
CA SER A 43 -5.68 -9.75 8.48
C SER A 43 -6.37 -8.39 8.32
N GLY A 44 -7.69 -8.41 8.50
CA GLY A 44 -8.56 -7.25 8.76
C GLY A 44 -8.94 -7.17 10.24
N THR A 45 -9.98 -6.40 10.54
CA THR A 45 -10.62 -6.37 11.87
C THR A 45 -11.98 -7.04 11.82
N GLY A 46 -12.50 -7.48 12.96
CA GLY A 46 -13.82 -8.11 13.05
C GLY A 46 -13.84 -9.49 12.39
N VAL A 47 -14.85 -9.71 11.55
CA VAL A 47 -15.01 -10.93 10.73
C VAL A 47 -14.41 -10.74 9.33
N GLU A 48 -13.71 -9.62 9.09
CA GLU A 48 -13.08 -9.24 7.82
C GLU A 48 -14.09 -9.01 6.68
N ALA A 49 -15.33 -8.66 7.03
CA ALA A 49 -16.39 -8.35 6.08
C ALA A 49 -16.01 -7.20 5.15
N THR A 50 -15.44 -6.10 5.64
CA THR A 50 -15.00 -4.99 4.78
C THR A 50 -13.86 -5.40 3.86
N LYS A 51 -12.93 -6.25 4.32
CA LYS A 51 -11.86 -6.77 3.45
C LYS A 51 -12.45 -7.58 2.29
N ALA A 52 -13.41 -8.48 2.55
CA ALA A 52 -14.11 -9.23 1.53
C ALA A 52 -14.96 -8.32 0.61
N ARG A 53 -15.65 -7.34 1.19
CA ARG A 53 -16.48 -6.36 0.46
C ARG A 53 -15.66 -5.53 -0.52
N ASN A 54 -14.45 -5.08 -0.14
CA ASN A 54 -13.55 -4.37 -1.05
C ASN A 54 -13.25 -5.18 -2.32
N ARG A 55 -13.00 -6.48 -2.16
CA ARG A 55 -12.72 -7.38 -3.28
C ARG A 55 -13.96 -7.57 -4.16
N ALA A 56 -15.07 -7.96 -3.54
CA ALA A 56 -16.34 -8.18 -4.25
C ALA A 56 -16.85 -6.93 -4.99
N ALA A 57 -16.67 -5.74 -4.42
CA ALA A 57 -17.08 -4.50 -5.07
C ALA A 57 -16.29 -4.20 -6.34
N LEU A 58 -14.98 -4.46 -6.36
CA LEU A 58 -14.16 -4.34 -7.58
C LEU A 58 -14.57 -5.40 -8.61
N ASP A 59 -14.90 -6.62 -8.18
CA ASP A 59 -15.32 -7.70 -9.10
C ASP A 59 -16.63 -7.38 -9.84
N ARG A 60 -17.51 -6.59 -9.21
CA ARG A 60 -18.75 -6.09 -9.85
C ARG A 60 -18.50 -5.01 -10.89
N VAL A 61 -17.31 -4.43 -10.98
CA VAL A 61 -16.98 -3.43 -12.00
C VAL A 61 -16.58 -4.18 -13.27
N GLY A 62 -17.40 -4.06 -14.30
CA GLY A 62 -17.18 -4.67 -15.61
C GLY A 62 -16.94 -3.63 -16.69
N PHE A 63 -16.64 -4.15 -17.88
CA PHE A 63 -16.49 -3.37 -19.10
C PHE A 63 -17.11 -4.14 -20.25
N LEU A 64 -17.56 -3.41 -21.27
CA LEU A 64 -17.88 -3.99 -22.57
C LEU A 64 -16.60 -3.98 -23.42
N PRO A 65 -16.09 -5.14 -23.87
CA PRO A 65 -14.96 -5.18 -24.79
C PRO A 65 -15.24 -4.41 -26.07
N SER A 66 -14.20 -3.81 -26.64
CA SER A 66 -14.27 -3.04 -27.87
C SER A 66 -13.45 -3.74 -28.95
N ILE A 67 -14.08 -4.04 -30.09
CA ILE A 67 -13.52 -4.94 -31.12
C ILE A 67 -13.06 -4.17 -32.37
N LEU A 68 -12.24 -4.83 -33.20
CA LEU A 68 -11.80 -4.36 -34.52
C LEU A 68 -10.88 -3.11 -34.52
N HIS A 69 -10.06 -2.94 -33.49
CA HIS A 69 -9.07 -1.84 -33.39
C HIS A 69 -7.70 -2.13 -34.02
N GLY A 70 -7.46 -3.37 -34.47
CA GLY A 70 -6.13 -3.80 -34.94
C GLY A 70 -5.09 -3.91 -33.81
N PRO A 71 -3.80 -4.03 -34.15
CA PRO A 71 -2.73 -4.04 -33.15
C PRO A 71 -2.67 -2.72 -32.37
N GLN A 72 -2.65 -2.80 -31.04
CA GLN A 72 -2.55 -1.65 -30.14
C GLN A 72 -1.28 -1.72 -29.29
N SER A 73 -0.77 -0.55 -28.90
CA SER A 73 0.30 -0.40 -27.91
C SER A 73 -0.12 0.64 -26.87
N PRO A 74 -0.94 0.25 -25.88
CA PRO A 74 -1.52 1.19 -24.92
C PRO A 74 -0.46 1.99 -24.13
N ASP A 75 -0.69 3.29 -23.97
CA ASP A 75 0.07 4.15 -23.06
C ASP A 75 -0.52 4.08 -21.64
N LEU A 76 0.28 3.63 -20.69
CA LEU A 76 -0.08 3.58 -19.27
C LEU A 76 0.33 4.82 -18.50
N SER A 77 1.01 5.78 -19.14
CA SER A 77 1.48 6.97 -18.45
C SER A 77 0.33 7.82 -17.94
N CYS A 78 0.53 8.45 -16.79
CA CYS A 78 -0.46 9.32 -16.17
C CYS A 78 0.22 10.57 -15.58
N THR A 79 -0.58 11.53 -15.13
CA THR A 79 -0.09 12.70 -14.40
C THR A 79 -0.75 12.74 -13.04
N LEU A 80 0.04 12.80 -11.98
CA LEU A 80 -0.44 12.96 -10.61
C LEU A 80 0.35 14.06 -9.92
N LEU A 81 -0.34 14.98 -9.23
CA LEU A 81 0.28 16.12 -8.53
C LEU A 81 1.22 16.93 -9.44
N GLY A 82 0.84 17.11 -10.71
CA GLY A 82 1.62 17.84 -11.72
C GLY A 82 2.85 17.11 -12.25
N GLN A 83 3.06 15.84 -11.89
CA GLN A 83 4.22 15.05 -12.32
C GLN A 83 3.78 13.88 -13.21
N LYS A 84 4.46 13.71 -14.36
CA LYS A 84 4.23 12.58 -15.26
C LYS A 84 4.85 11.31 -14.67
N MET A 85 4.08 10.24 -14.61
CA MET A 85 4.49 8.92 -14.13
C MET A 85 4.28 7.88 -15.24
N PRO A 86 5.15 6.86 -15.35
CA PRO A 86 5.06 5.85 -16.41
C PRO A 86 3.94 4.83 -16.18
N LEU A 87 3.41 4.74 -14.96
CA LEU A 87 2.38 3.78 -14.56
C LEU A 87 1.40 4.48 -13.59
N PRO A 88 0.11 4.13 -13.59
CA PRO A 88 -0.90 4.76 -12.73
C PRO A 88 -1.03 4.07 -11.37
N PHE A 89 0.06 3.47 -10.90
CA PHE A 89 0.08 2.83 -9.59
C PHE A 89 1.43 2.94 -8.87
N GLY A 90 1.38 2.81 -7.53
CA GLY A 90 2.53 2.94 -6.65
C GLY A 90 2.43 2.09 -5.39
N ILE A 91 3.40 2.26 -4.49
CA ILE A 91 3.55 1.45 -3.28
C ILE A 91 2.95 2.19 -2.07
N ALA A 92 1.86 1.64 -1.54
CA ALA A 92 1.16 2.21 -0.38
C ALA A 92 1.96 2.06 0.93
N PRO A 93 1.78 2.97 1.91
CA PRO A 93 2.48 2.88 3.18
C PRO A 93 1.95 1.69 3.98
N VAL A 94 2.86 0.80 4.37
CA VAL A 94 2.59 -0.31 5.29
C VAL A 94 3.55 -0.18 6.46
N GLY A 95 3.00 -0.22 7.68
CA GLY A 95 3.80 -0.17 8.89
C GLY A 95 4.59 -1.46 9.11
N MET A 96 5.77 -1.37 9.72
CA MET A 96 6.63 -2.51 10.03
C MET A 96 6.89 -3.43 8.82
N SER A 97 7.16 -2.89 7.64
CA SER A 97 7.41 -3.70 6.45
C SER A 97 8.59 -4.66 6.64
N GLY A 98 9.63 -4.25 7.39
CA GLY A 98 10.73 -5.13 7.79
C GLY A 98 10.35 -6.38 8.60
N LEU A 99 9.16 -6.42 9.21
CA LEU A 99 8.60 -7.63 9.82
C LEU A 99 8.23 -8.68 8.76
N VAL A 100 7.74 -8.22 7.61
CA VAL A 100 7.36 -9.09 6.49
C VAL A 100 8.61 -9.69 5.85
N TRP A 101 9.56 -8.83 5.51
CA TRP A 101 10.84 -9.25 4.95
C TRP A 101 11.94 -8.26 5.36
N PRO A 102 13.15 -8.71 5.70
CA PRO A 102 14.24 -7.80 6.09
C PRO A 102 14.55 -6.77 4.98
N ASP A 103 14.87 -5.54 5.38
CA ASP A 103 15.15 -4.42 4.46
C ASP A 103 13.99 -4.10 3.50
N ALA A 104 12.75 -4.46 3.86
CA ALA A 104 11.61 -4.30 2.96
C ALA A 104 11.43 -2.87 2.45
N GLU A 105 11.55 -1.87 3.33
CA GLU A 105 11.43 -0.47 2.94
C GLU A 105 12.48 -0.11 1.87
N GLY A 106 13.75 -0.50 2.07
CA GLY A 106 14.82 -0.29 1.08
C GLY A 106 14.57 -1.00 -0.24
N HIS A 107 14.14 -2.27 -0.22
CA HIS A 107 13.80 -3.01 -1.45
C HIS A 107 12.65 -2.38 -2.23
N LEU A 108 11.60 -1.95 -1.52
CA LEU A 108 10.43 -1.32 -2.13
C LEU A 108 10.76 0.06 -2.69
N ALA A 109 11.51 0.88 -1.94
CA ALA A 109 11.95 2.20 -2.41
C ALA A 109 12.83 2.10 -3.65
N ARG A 110 13.81 1.19 -3.68
CA ARG A 110 14.66 0.96 -4.87
C ARG A 110 13.83 0.54 -6.08
N ALA A 111 12.90 -0.41 -5.91
CA ALA A 111 12.06 -0.86 -7.00
C ALA A 111 11.16 0.26 -7.54
N ALA A 112 10.57 1.07 -6.66
CA ALA A 112 9.76 2.23 -7.05
C ALA A 112 10.59 3.30 -7.77
N ALA A 113 11.79 3.59 -7.27
CA ALA A 113 12.72 4.54 -7.89
C ALA A 113 13.13 4.09 -9.30
N THR A 114 13.48 2.81 -9.47
CA THR A 114 13.80 2.23 -10.79
C THR A 114 12.62 2.27 -11.75
N ALA A 115 11.41 1.99 -11.26
CA ALA A 115 10.20 2.02 -12.09
C ALA A 115 9.63 3.43 -12.31
N GLY A 116 10.16 4.46 -11.63
CA GLY A 116 9.65 5.83 -11.70
C GLY A 116 8.25 6.00 -11.12
N ILE A 117 7.86 5.16 -10.13
CA ILE A 117 6.53 5.21 -9.49
C ILE A 117 6.62 5.70 -8.03
N PRO A 118 5.51 6.17 -7.43
CA PRO A 118 5.51 6.59 -6.04
C PRO A 118 5.83 5.47 -5.04
N TYR A 119 6.62 5.82 -4.03
CA TYR A 119 6.84 5.00 -2.83
C TYR A 119 6.40 5.79 -1.60
N SER A 120 5.53 5.20 -0.79
CA SER A 120 5.09 5.79 0.47
C SER A 120 5.69 5.07 1.68
N MET A 121 6.44 5.78 2.51
CA MET A 121 6.98 5.28 3.77
C MET A 121 5.98 5.49 4.91
N SER A 122 5.80 4.51 5.80
CA SER A 122 5.00 4.68 7.02
C SER A 122 5.83 5.24 8.18
N THR A 123 5.23 6.04 9.07
CA THR A 123 5.86 6.50 10.33
C THR A 123 6.40 5.36 11.19
N VAL A 124 5.72 4.20 11.17
CA VAL A 124 6.09 3.02 11.97
C VAL A 124 6.87 1.99 11.13
N ALA A 125 7.61 2.46 10.12
CA ALA A 125 8.55 1.65 9.36
C ALA A 125 9.71 1.13 10.23
N THR A 126 10.38 0.09 9.74
CA THR A 126 11.58 -0.48 10.38
C THR A 126 12.88 0.20 9.97
N GLN A 127 12.77 1.25 9.14
CA GLN A 127 13.84 2.15 8.77
C GLN A 127 13.45 3.57 9.18
N SER A 128 14.45 4.42 9.37
CA SER A 128 14.25 5.86 9.51
C SER A 128 14.20 6.55 8.15
N PRO A 129 13.62 7.77 8.03
CA PRO A 129 13.70 8.56 6.81
C PRO A 129 15.14 8.68 6.28
N GLU A 130 16.11 8.84 7.18
CA GLU A 130 17.52 8.99 6.85
C GLU A 130 18.13 7.69 6.31
N ASP A 131 17.76 6.53 6.88
CA ASP A 131 18.25 5.23 6.39
C ASP A 131 17.80 4.95 4.95
N ILE A 132 16.58 5.38 4.59
CA ILE A 132 15.98 5.09 3.29
C ILE A 132 16.31 6.14 2.22
N ALA A 133 16.75 7.34 2.62
CA ALA A 133 17.07 8.45 1.71
C ALA A 133 17.93 8.03 0.49
N PRO A 134 18.98 7.18 0.62
CA PRO A 134 19.79 6.73 -0.53
C PRO A 134 19.04 5.86 -1.54
N HIS A 135 17.82 5.41 -1.23
CA HIS A 135 17.01 4.51 -2.04
C HIS A 135 15.77 5.18 -2.63
N LEU A 136 15.51 6.44 -2.27
CA LEU A 136 14.32 7.16 -2.71
C LEU A 136 14.44 7.64 -4.16
N GLY A 137 13.34 7.50 -4.89
CA GLY A 137 13.14 8.17 -6.18
C GLY A 137 12.48 9.55 -6.02
N PRO A 138 12.19 10.25 -7.13
CA PRO A 138 11.60 11.60 -7.10
C PRO A 138 10.18 11.66 -6.49
N HIS A 139 9.47 10.53 -6.47
CA HIS A 139 8.10 10.41 -5.97
C HIS A 139 8.04 9.71 -4.59
N ALA A 140 8.92 10.11 -3.67
CA ALA A 140 8.94 9.58 -2.31
C ALA A 140 7.96 10.34 -1.41
N TRP A 141 7.00 9.64 -0.81
CA TRP A 141 5.97 10.22 0.06
C TRP A 141 6.10 9.70 1.49
N PHE A 142 5.87 10.58 2.47
CA PHE A 142 5.93 10.22 3.88
C PHE A 142 4.53 10.19 4.47
N GLN A 143 4.10 9.01 4.93
CA GLN A 143 2.86 8.84 5.66
C GLN A 143 3.09 9.07 7.14
N MET A 144 2.35 10.04 7.69
CA MET A 144 2.44 10.44 9.08
C MET A 144 1.27 9.91 9.90
N TYR A 145 1.58 9.16 10.96
CA TYR A 145 0.69 8.99 12.11
C TYR A 145 0.91 10.18 13.04
N PRO A 146 -0.14 10.94 13.37
CA PRO A 146 -0.01 12.30 13.88
C PRO A 146 0.51 12.34 15.32
N PRO A 147 1.76 12.76 15.60
CA PRO A 147 2.25 12.87 16.97
C PRO A 147 1.46 13.93 17.74
N LYS A 148 1.13 13.66 19.01
CA LYS A 148 0.43 14.63 19.87
C LYS A 148 1.32 15.82 20.22
N ASP A 149 2.60 15.55 20.48
CA ASP A 149 3.59 16.56 20.84
C ASP A 149 4.02 17.33 19.59
N GLU A 150 3.95 18.66 19.67
CA GLU A 150 4.27 19.52 18.54
C GLU A 150 5.76 19.52 18.18
N GLU A 151 6.67 19.42 19.15
CA GLU A 151 8.11 19.38 18.89
C GLU A 151 8.49 18.10 18.14
N ILE A 152 7.95 16.96 18.58
CA ILE A 152 8.11 15.68 17.87
C ILE A 152 7.57 15.78 16.45
N ARG A 153 6.40 16.40 16.29
CA ARG A 153 5.75 16.59 14.99
C ARG A 153 6.61 17.47 14.08
N ARG A 154 7.14 18.60 14.55
CA ARG A 154 8.04 19.48 13.79
C ARG A 154 9.32 18.77 13.38
N ASP A 155 9.96 18.05 14.30
CA ASP A 155 11.18 17.28 14.03
C ASP A 155 10.92 16.18 12.99
N MET A 156 9.79 15.47 13.08
CA MET A 156 9.44 14.43 12.11
C MET A 156 9.23 14.98 10.69
N LEU A 157 8.56 16.14 10.56
CA LEU A 157 8.42 16.82 9.26
C LEU A 157 9.78 17.25 8.70
N ALA A 158 10.65 17.83 9.54
CA ALA A 158 12.00 18.23 9.14
C ALA A 158 12.82 17.04 8.65
N ARG A 159 12.81 15.92 9.39
CA ARG A 159 13.50 14.68 9.02
C ARG A 159 13.01 14.11 7.70
N ALA A 160 11.69 14.04 7.51
CA ALA A 160 11.11 13.59 6.25
C ALA A 160 11.56 14.48 5.08
N ARG A 161 11.50 15.81 5.24
CA ARG A 161 11.95 16.74 4.21
C ARG A 161 13.44 16.58 3.89
N SER A 162 14.29 16.54 4.91
CA SER A 162 15.75 16.40 4.76
C SER A 162 16.14 15.06 4.12
N ALA A 163 15.35 14.01 4.33
CA ALA A 163 15.54 12.72 3.67
C ALA A 163 15.12 12.69 2.18
N GLY A 164 14.45 13.74 1.69
CA GLY A 164 14.03 13.84 0.29
C GLY A 164 12.59 13.40 0.02
N PHE A 165 11.74 13.27 1.04
CA PHE A 165 10.31 13.06 0.84
C PHE A 165 9.66 14.33 0.27
N THR A 166 8.94 14.17 -0.83
CA THR A 166 8.34 15.28 -1.59
C THR A 166 6.88 15.53 -1.24
N ALA A 167 6.20 14.55 -0.65
CA ALA A 167 4.79 14.69 -0.24
C ALA A 167 4.53 14.14 1.17
N LEU A 168 3.52 14.71 1.83
CA LEU A 168 3.08 14.31 3.17
C LEU A 168 1.67 13.72 3.11
N ILE A 169 1.49 12.53 3.68
CA ILE A 169 0.20 11.85 3.76
C ILE A 169 -0.28 11.87 5.21
N LEU A 170 -1.37 12.58 5.51
CA LEU A 170 -2.08 12.47 6.77
C LEU A 170 -3.09 11.32 6.70
N THR A 171 -2.93 10.33 7.57
CA THR A 171 -3.91 9.23 7.71
C THR A 171 -4.95 9.58 8.77
N VAL A 172 -6.23 9.68 8.37
CA VAL A 172 -7.34 10.10 9.24
C VAL A 172 -8.27 8.96 9.66
N ASP A 173 -8.10 7.75 9.12
CA ASP A 173 -8.96 6.58 9.37
C ASP A 173 -8.53 5.71 10.58
N VAL A 174 -7.63 6.21 11.43
CA VAL A 174 -7.13 5.50 12.63
C VAL A 174 -7.29 6.36 13.91
N PRO A 175 -8.52 6.76 14.29
CA PRO A 175 -8.73 7.55 15.50
C PRO A 175 -8.44 6.74 16.78
N VAL A 176 -8.58 5.41 16.72
CA VAL A 176 -8.31 4.46 17.82
C VAL A 176 -7.69 3.17 17.28
N ALA A 177 -7.14 2.35 18.18
CA ALA A 177 -6.58 1.06 17.82
C ALA A 177 -7.66 0.01 17.47
N SER A 178 -7.52 -0.64 16.31
CA SER A 178 -8.34 -1.78 15.91
C SER A 178 -7.94 -3.09 16.60
N ARG A 179 -8.89 -4.03 16.71
CA ARG A 179 -8.73 -5.27 17.51
C ARG A 179 -8.18 -6.48 16.76
N ARG A 180 -8.04 -6.42 15.43
CA ARG A 180 -7.40 -7.40 14.51
C ARG A 180 -7.28 -8.80 15.12
N GLU A 181 -8.38 -9.53 15.12
CA GLU A 181 -8.59 -10.73 15.93
C GLU A 181 -7.70 -11.89 15.46
N ARG A 182 -7.53 -12.04 14.14
CA ARG A 182 -6.60 -13.01 13.55
C ARG A 182 -5.14 -12.73 13.95
N GLN A 183 -4.73 -11.46 13.95
CA GLN A 183 -3.41 -11.05 14.44
C GLN A 183 -3.24 -11.39 15.93
N THR A 184 -4.21 -11.07 16.78
CA THR A 184 -4.18 -11.41 18.22
C THR A 184 -4.07 -12.93 18.44
N ARG A 185 -4.89 -13.72 17.72
CA ARG A 185 -4.86 -15.19 17.80
C ARG A 185 -3.56 -15.81 17.30
N SER A 186 -2.78 -15.10 16.47
CA SER A 186 -1.52 -15.60 15.92
C SER A 186 -0.40 -15.75 16.96
N GLY A 187 -0.49 -15.00 18.07
CA GLY A 187 0.53 -14.91 19.11
C GLY A 187 1.50 -13.73 18.95
N LEU A 188 1.28 -12.84 17.97
CA LEU A 188 2.03 -11.58 17.87
C LEU A 188 1.72 -10.69 19.09
N THR A 189 2.75 -10.25 19.79
CA THR A 189 2.67 -9.29 20.90
C THR A 189 3.51 -8.06 20.59
N ASN A 190 3.25 -6.95 21.29
CA ASN A 190 4.11 -5.77 21.28
C ASN A 190 4.54 -5.45 22.74
N PRO A 191 5.83 -5.54 23.10
CA PRO A 191 6.95 -6.00 22.27
C PRO A 191 6.84 -7.50 21.90
N PRO A 192 7.50 -7.95 20.81
CA PRO A 192 7.52 -9.35 20.41
C PRO A 192 8.14 -10.24 21.49
N LYS A 193 7.46 -11.32 21.87
CA LYS A 193 7.98 -12.33 22.82
C LYS A 193 8.29 -13.63 22.09
N LEU A 194 9.51 -14.15 22.27
CA LEU A 194 9.93 -15.45 21.74
C LEU A 194 9.35 -16.59 22.60
N THR A 195 8.06 -16.84 22.44
CA THR A 195 7.38 -17.99 23.06
C THR A 195 7.71 -19.27 22.28
N PRO A 196 7.58 -20.48 22.87
CA PRO A 196 7.76 -21.74 22.14
C PRO A 196 6.89 -21.82 20.87
N ARG A 197 5.67 -21.27 20.93
CA ARG A 197 4.75 -21.17 19.79
C ARG A 197 5.30 -20.27 18.67
N VAL A 198 5.92 -19.13 19.00
CA VAL A 198 6.51 -18.22 18.01
C VAL A 198 7.78 -18.85 17.43
N LEU A 199 8.64 -19.46 18.27
CA LEU A 199 9.84 -20.16 17.82
C LEU A 199 9.52 -21.29 16.84
N ALA A 200 8.49 -22.09 17.11
CA ALA A 200 8.04 -23.12 16.19
C ALA A 200 7.60 -22.54 14.83
N GLN A 201 6.87 -21.42 14.83
CA GLN A 201 6.46 -20.74 13.59
C GLN A 201 7.67 -20.23 12.79
N VAL A 202 8.71 -19.73 13.46
CA VAL A 202 9.97 -19.29 12.83
C VAL A 202 10.74 -20.47 12.26
N ALA A 203 10.87 -21.57 13.02
CA ALA A 203 11.59 -22.77 12.60
C ALA A 203 10.98 -23.43 11.35
N MET A 204 9.64 -23.38 11.20
CA MET A 204 8.95 -23.88 10.01
C MET A 204 9.20 -23.04 8.75
N ARG A 205 9.90 -21.91 8.85
CA ARG A 205 10.05 -20.91 7.79
C ARG A 205 11.53 -20.49 7.64
N PRO A 206 12.42 -21.40 7.20
CA PRO A 206 13.86 -21.20 7.21
C PRO A 206 14.31 -20.01 6.34
N ALA A 207 13.69 -19.80 5.18
CA ALA A 207 14.04 -18.68 4.31
C ALA A 207 13.84 -17.31 5.00
N TRP A 208 12.72 -17.15 5.71
CA TRP A 208 12.45 -15.92 6.47
C TRP A 208 13.36 -15.82 7.70
N ALA A 209 13.56 -16.93 8.42
CA ALA A 209 14.39 -16.97 9.62
C ALA A 209 15.85 -16.60 9.33
N LEU A 210 16.44 -17.18 8.28
CA LEU A 210 17.81 -16.90 7.86
C LEU A 210 17.98 -15.44 7.42
N ALA A 211 17.07 -14.95 6.58
CA ALA A 211 17.09 -13.56 6.13
C ALA A 211 16.99 -12.60 7.33
N THR A 212 16.10 -12.88 8.28
CA THR A 212 15.89 -12.03 9.47
C THR A 212 17.09 -12.07 10.40
N ALA A 213 17.70 -13.25 10.60
CA ALA A 213 18.88 -13.39 11.45
C ALA A 213 20.07 -12.58 10.94
N GLN A 214 20.24 -12.43 9.63
CA GLN A 214 21.31 -11.62 9.03
C GLN A 214 21.18 -10.12 9.30
N ARG A 215 19.96 -9.61 9.54
CA ARG A 215 19.69 -8.17 9.74
C ARG A 215 19.38 -7.80 11.19
N GLY A 216 18.96 -8.76 12.00
CA GLY A 216 18.49 -8.55 13.36
C GLY A 216 16.98 -8.35 13.46
N MET A 217 16.47 -8.26 14.68
CA MET A 217 15.03 -8.12 14.92
C MET A 217 14.51 -6.74 14.46
N PRO A 218 13.39 -6.70 13.71
CA PRO A 218 12.80 -5.45 13.26
C PRO A 218 12.26 -4.62 14.44
N HIS A 219 12.55 -3.32 14.43
CA HIS A 219 12.05 -2.34 15.40
C HIS A 219 11.75 -1.02 14.68
N MET A 220 10.95 -0.14 15.29
CA MET A 220 10.45 1.10 14.66
C MET A 220 11.51 2.21 14.68
N ARG A 221 12.51 2.14 13.79
CA ARG A 221 13.69 3.02 13.82
C ARG A 221 13.39 4.51 13.80
N THR A 222 12.32 4.95 13.12
CA THR A 222 11.90 6.35 13.14
C THR A 222 11.55 6.83 14.56
N LEU A 223 10.94 5.96 15.35
CA LEU A 223 10.41 6.28 16.68
C LEU A 223 11.43 6.10 17.82
N ASP A 224 12.56 5.43 17.59
CA ASP A 224 13.60 5.20 18.61
C ASP A 224 14.08 6.51 19.26
N LYS A 225 14.10 7.62 18.50
CA LYS A 225 14.45 8.95 18.99
C LYS A 225 13.46 9.52 20.01
N TYR A 226 12.18 9.14 19.92
CA TYR A 226 11.10 9.77 20.68
C TYR A 226 10.61 8.92 21.86
N VAL A 227 11.13 7.70 22.02
CA VAL A 227 10.69 6.79 23.08
C VAL A 227 11.83 6.56 24.05
N SER A 228 11.66 7.04 25.28
CA SER A 228 12.61 6.86 26.37
C SER A 228 12.09 5.82 27.38
N GLY A 229 12.86 4.75 27.61
CA GLY A 229 12.62 3.79 28.70
C GLY A 229 11.99 2.43 28.31
N PRO A 230 12.03 1.42 29.21
CA PRO A 230 11.46 0.10 28.97
C PRO A 230 9.93 0.18 28.89
N GLN A 231 9.38 -0.12 27.73
CA GLN A 231 7.94 -0.06 27.47
C GLN A 231 7.18 -1.10 28.31
N ALA A 232 6.29 -0.64 29.19
CA ALA A 232 5.40 -1.49 29.98
C ALA A 232 4.49 -2.34 29.06
N ASN A 233 4.15 -3.55 29.51
CA ASN A 233 3.28 -4.54 28.83
C ASN A 233 2.10 -3.92 28.05
N LEU A 234 2.30 -3.62 26.77
CA LEU A 234 1.24 -3.11 25.89
C LEU A 234 0.34 -4.27 25.44
N PRO A 235 -0.96 -4.02 25.25
CA PRO A 235 -1.83 -4.97 24.55
C PRO A 235 -1.23 -5.37 23.19
N PRO A 236 -1.43 -6.62 22.71
CA PRO A 236 -1.01 -7.06 21.37
C PRO A 236 -1.48 -6.16 20.21
N THR A 237 -2.53 -5.37 20.45
CA THR A 237 -3.15 -4.41 19.53
C THR A 237 -2.56 -3.00 19.64
N ALA A 238 -1.84 -2.69 20.72
CA ALA A 238 -1.24 -1.39 21.00
C ALA A 238 0.23 -1.35 20.52
N HIS A 239 0.42 -0.80 19.32
CA HIS A 239 1.72 -0.37 18.79
C HIS A 239 2.26 0.85 19.54
N VAL A 240 3.59 0.95 19.70
CA VAL A 240 4.29 2.11 20.32
C VAL A 240 3.90 3.42 19.65
N GLY A 241 3.69 3.42 18.33
CA GLY A 241 3.14 4.57 17.62
C GLY A 241 1.78 5.04 18.15
N TYR A 242 0.97 4.21 18.85
CA TYR A 242 -0.29 4.63 19.50
C TYR A 242 -0.05 5.53 20.71
N LEU A 243 1.07 5.36 21.40
CA LEU A 243 1.39 6.18 22.58
C LEU A 243 1.80 7.60 22.19
N LEU A 244 2.43 7.74 21.02
CA LEU A 244 2.87 9.04 20.50
C LEU A 244 1.79 9.78 19.72
N ARG A 245 0.77 9.08 19.19
CA ARG A 245 -0.19 9.65 18.25
C ARG A 245 -1.45 10.20 18.91
N THR A 246 -2.02 11.25 18.34
CA THR A 246 -3.38 11.74 18.64
C THR A 246 -4.37 11.26 17.57
N SER A 247 -5.68 11.42 17.80
CA SER A 247 -6.62 11.48 16.67
C SER A 247 -6.52 12.90 16.09
N PRO A 248 -6.21 13.07 14.80
CA PRO A 248 -6.10 14.39 14.21
C PRO A 248 -7.50 15.00 14.09
N ASP A 249 -7.64 16.27 14.48
CA ASP A 249 -8.81 17.08 14.17
C ASP A 249 -8.50 18.05 13.01
N TRP A 250 -9.45 18.94 12.71
CA TRP A 250 -9.29 19.92 11.64
C TRP A 250 -8.17 20.94 11.91
N GLU A 251 -7.90 21.29 13.17
CA GLU A 251 -6.79 22.18 13.53
C GLU A 251 -5.46 21.49 13.30
N TYR A 252 -5.36 20.21 13.64
CA TYR A 252 -4.19 19.40 13.36
C TYR A 252 -3.88 19.34 11.86
N ALA A 253 -4.90 19.13 11.03
CA ALA A 253 -4.74 19.10 9.57
C ALA A 253 -4.27 20.46 9.02
N ARG A 254 -4.84 21.58 9.49
CA ARG A 254 -4.38 22.93 9.13
C ARG A 254 -2.94 23.17 9.55
N TRP A 255 -2.59 22.81 10.78
CA TRP A 255 -1.21 22.95 11.26
C TRP A 255 -0.23 22.20 10.38
N LEU A 256 -0.56 20.98 9.91
CA LEU A 256 0.31 20.27 8.98
C LEU A 256 0.45 20.95 7.63
N ARG A 257 -0.66 21.44 7.07
CA ARG A 257 -0.63 22.20 5.82
C ARG A 257 0.33 23.39 5.95
N ASP A 258 0.22 24.14 7.05
CA ASP A 258 1.02 25.35 7.30
C ASP A 258 2.51 25.05 7.54
N ASN A 259 2.85 23.82 7.92
CA ASN A 259 4.22 23.40 8.26
C ASN A 259 4.82 22.38 7.27
N TRP A 260 4.13 22.10 6.16
CA TRP A 260 4.64 21.25 5.08
C TRP A 260 4.63 22.01 3.75
N GLU A 261 5.80 22.14 3.15
CA GLU A 261 5.97 22.72 1.81
C GLU A 261 6.02 21.59 0.78
N GLY A 262 4.94 21.43 0.00
CA GLY A 262 4.78 20.39 -1.02
C GLY A 262 3.41 19.74 -0.99
N PRO A 263 3.15 18.72 -1.84
CA PRO A 263 1.88 18.02 -1.85
C PRO A 263 1.46 17.46 -0.49
N PHE A 264 0.22 17.74 -0.09
CA PHE A 264 -0.41 17.29 1.13
C PHE A 264 -1.63 16.42 0.82
N LEU A 265 -1.56 15.14 1.19
CA LEU A 265 -2.55 14.13 0.85
C LEU A 265 -3.32 13.71 2.09
N ILE A 266 -4.64 13.55 1.96
CA ILE A 266 -5.50 13.11 3.06
C ILE A 266 -5.99 11.69 2.77
N LYS A 267 -5.53 10.72 3.55
CA LYS A 267 -5.83 9.29 3.39
C LYS A 267 -6.84 8.80 4.40
N GLY A 268 -7.85 8.10 3.91
CA GLY A 268 -8.95 7.56 4.72
C GLY A 268 -10.30 8.22 4.45
N VAL A 269 -10.44 8.94 3.33
CA VAL A 269 -11.65 9.68 2.99
C VAL A 269 -12.65 8.73 2.32
N LEU A 270 -13.86 8.63 2.85
CA LEU A 270 -14.93 7.79 2.27
C LEU A 270 -16.24 8.56 2.08
N ARG A 271 -16.36 9.75 2.68
CA ARG A 271 -17.58 10.54 2.69
C ARG A 271 -17.43 11.72 1.72
N PRO A 272 -18.36 11.89 0.76
CA PRO A 272 -18.35 13.04 -0.14
C PRO A 272 -18.36 14.39 0.58
N GLU A 273 -19.09 14.48 1.70
CA GLU A 273 -19.21 15.73 2.48
C GLU A 273 -17.89 16.22 3.09
N ASP A 274 -16.91 15.33 3.26
CA ASP A 274 -15.60 15.70 3.82
C ASP A 274 -14.69 16.33 2.74
N ALA A 275 -15.03 16.23 1.45
CA ALA A 275 -14.18 16.69 0.35
C ALA A 275 -13.97 18.22 0.34
N GLU A 276 -15.04 19.00 0.37
CA GLU A 276 -14.96 20.47 0.32
C GLU A 276 -14.21 21.05 1.55
N PRO A 277 -14.46 20.63 2.80
CA PRO A 277 -13.65 21.06 3.93
C PRO A 277 -12.15 20.74 3.79
N LEU A 278 -11.79 19.58 3.24
CA LEU A 278 -10.40 19.18 3.01
C LEU A 278 -9.74 20.02 1.90
N GLU A 279 -10.47 20.36 0.85
CA GLU A 279 -10.03 21.32 -0.17
C GLU A 279 -9.72 22.68 0.45
N ARG A 280 -10.62 23.21 1.30
CA ARG A 280 -10.42 24.50 1.98
C ARG A 280 -9.22 24.51 2.91
N ILE A 281 -8.82 23.36 3.45
CA ILE A 281 -7.61 23.21 4.26
C ILE A 281 -6.34 23.16 3.39
N GLY A 282 -6.47 23.08 2.06
CA GLY A 282 -5.34 23.04 1.14
C GLY A 282 -4.77 21.63 0.95
N ALA A 283 -5.62 20.60 1.03
CA ALA A 283 -5.27 19.27 0.53
C ALA A 283 -5.03 19.31 -0.99
N ASP A 284 -3.96 18.68 -1.45
CA ASP A 284 -3.60 18.60 -2.87
C ASP A 284 -4.15 17.33 -3.53
N ALA A 285 -4.52 16.32 -2.74
CA ALA A 285 -5.19 15.10 -3.20
C ALA A 285 -5.98 14.44 -2.07
N LEU A 286 -7.08 13.79 -2.44
CA LEU A 286 -7.85 12.94 -1.53
C LEU A 286 -7.55 11.48 -1.81
N TRP A 287 -7.39 10.67 -0.76
CA TRP A 287 -7.08 9.26 -0.88
C TRP A 287 -8.18 8.40 -0.26
N ILE A 288 -8.97 7.78 -1.14
CA ILE A 288 -10.08 6.89 -0.82
C ILE A 288 -9.53 5.58 -0.28
N SER A 289 -9.74 5.37 1.01
CA SER A 289 -9.19 4.23 1.73
C SER A 289 -10.08 3.88 2.91
N ASN A 290 -10.24 2.58 3.17
CA ASN A 290 -10.75 2.06 4.43
C ASN A 290 -9.67 1.25 5.17
N HIS A 291 -8.41 1.62 4.93
CA HIS A 291 -7.23 0.95 5.46
C HIS A 291 -7.20 -0.57 5.12
N ALA A 292 -7.74 -0.94 3.96
CA ALA A 292 -7.89 -2.31 3.50
C ALA A 292 -8.68 -3.23 4.47
N GLY A 293 -9.72 -2.69 5.10
CA GLY A 293 -10.60 -3.39 6.05
C GLY A 293 -10.00 -3.62 7.43
N ARG A 294 -8.97 -2.85 7.80
CA ARG A 294 -8.20 -3.08 9.04
C ARG A 294 -8.64 -2.24 10.23
N GLN A 295 -9.53 -1.25 10.05
CA GLN A 295 -9.91 -0.30 11.10
C GLN A 295 -11.37 -0.40 11.52
N PHE A 296 -12.29 -0.52 10.57
CA PHE A 296 -13.73 -0.62 10.83
C PHE A 296 -14.40 -1.61 9.87
N ASP A 297 -14.94 -2.71 10.42
CA ASP A 297 -15.50 -3.83 9.61
C ASP A 297 -16.95 -3.57 9.11
N GLY A 298 -17.52 -2.43 9.50
CA GLY A 298 -18.77 -1.89 8.97
C GLY A 298 -18.58 -0.89 7.83
N SER A 299 -17.35 -0.65 7.37
CA SER A 299 -17.07 0.32 6.31
C SER A 299 -17.61 -0.16 4.96
N PRO A 300 -18.11 0.76 4.09
CA PRO A 300 -18.35 0.45 2.68
C PRO A 300 -17.07 0.03 1.98
N ALA A 301 -17.20 -0.61 0.80
CA ALA A 301 -16.03 -0.81 -0.05
C ALA A 301 -15.52 0.52 -0.59
N THR A 302 -14.22 0.67 -0.76
CA THR A 302 -13.64 1.88 -1.35
C THR A 302 -14.15 2.12 -2.78
N ALA A 303 -14.37 1.05 -3.57
CA ALA A 303 -14.90 1.15 -4.92
C ALA A 303 -16.34 1.69 -4.98
N GLU A 304 -17.14 1.48 -3.91
CA GLU A 304 -18.49 2.03 -3.79
C GLU A 304 -18.47 3.52 -3.39
N ALA A 305 -17.50 3.92 -2.55
CA ALA A 305 -17.33 5.30 -2.12
C ALA A 305 -16.68 6.19 -3.20
N LEU A 306 -15.81 5.62 -4.03
CA LEU A 306 -14.99 6.35 -5.00
C LEU A 306 -15.81 7.25 -5.95
N PRO A 307 -16.85 6.77 -6.66
CA PRO A 307 -17.64 7.62 -7.56
C PRO A 307 -18.34 8.77 -6.82
N LEU A 308 -18.78 8.54 -5.58
CA LEU A 308 -19.46 9.54 -4.77
C LEU A 308 -18.51 10.67 -4.36
N VAL A 309 -17.29 10.33 -3.93
CA VAL A 309 -16.29 11.35 -3.59
C VAL A 309 -15.78 12.05 -4.85
N ARG A 310 -15.59 11.32 -5.97
CA ARG A 310 -15.23 11.92 -7.26
C ARG A 310 -16.21 13.00 -7.70
N ALA A 311 -17.51 12.79 -7.49
CA ALA A 311 -18.54 13.77 -7.81
C ALA A 311 -18.46 15.05 -6.94
N ALA A 312 -17.87 14.97 -5.75
CA ALA A 312 -17.82 16.07 -4.77
C ALA A 312 -16.54 16.91 -4.83
N THR A 313 -15.52 16.51 -5.58
CA THR A 313 -14.22 17.22 -5.66
C THR A 313 -13.70 17.30 -7.09
N ARG A 314 -12.77 18.23 -7.35
CA ARG A 314 -11.91 18.23 -8.55
C ARG A 314 -10.45 17.91 -8.26
N LEU A 315 -10.07 17.73 -7.00
CA LEU A 315 -8.73 17.28 -6.63
C LEU A 315 -8.42 15.90 -7.23
N PRO A 316 -7.13 15.60 -7.46
CA PRO A 316 -6.69 14.25 -7.73
C PRO A 316 -7.17 13.28 -6.65
N ILE A 317 -7.65 12.11 -7.08
CA ILE A 317 -8.10 11.04 -6.21
C ILE A 317 -7.16 9.85 -6.30
N ILE A 318 -6.59 9.47 -5.17
CA ILE A 318 -5.83 8.23 -5.01
C ILE A 318 -6.75 7.16 -4.43
N PHE A 319 -6.63 5.93 -4.94
CA PHE A 319 -7.43 4.80 -4.51
C PHE A 319 -6.55 3.70 -3.91
N ASP A 320 -7.02 3.07 -2.83
CA ASP A 320 -6.50 1.77 -2.38
C ASP A 320 -7.61 0.80 -1.96
N SER A 321 -7.19 -0.35 -1.43
CA SER A 321 -8.03 -1.40 -0.85
C SER A 321 -8.72 -2.31 -1.86
N GLY A 322 -8.38 -3.60 -1.81
CA GLY A 322 -9.02 -4.65 -2.63
C GLY A 322 -8.26 -5.03 -3.90
N VAL A 323 -7.45 -4.13 -4.46
CA VAL A 323 -6.71 -4.31 -5.73
C VAL A 323 -5.76 -5.53 -5.68
N GLU A 324 -5.97 -6.48 -6.61
CA GLU A 324 -5.17 -7.72 -6.73
C GLU A 324 -4.75 -8.03 -8.18
N SER A 325 -5.03 -7.14 -9.15
CA SER A 325 -4.67 -7.31 -10.58
C SER A 325 -4.50 -5.97 -11.30
N GLY A 326 -3.96 -6.01 -12.52
CA GLY A 326 -3.93 -4.86 -13.43
C GLY A 326 -5.34 -4.45 -13.87
N LEU A 327 -6.25 -5.41 -14.07
CA LEU A 327 -7.66 -5.12 -14.33
C LEU A 327 -8.30 -4.29 -13.20
N ASP A 328 -7.97 -4.57 -11.94
CA ASP A 328 -8.50 -3.81 -10.79
C ASP A 328 -8.01 -2.37 -10.76
N ILE A 329 -6.79 -2.12 -11.25
CA ILE A 329 -6.27 -0.76 -11.41
C ILE A 329 -7.14 -0.03 -12.44
N LEU A 330 -7.39 -0.65 -13.60
CA LEU A 330 -8.25 -0.07 -14.64
C LEU A 330 -9.69 0.17 -14.15
N ARG A 331 -10.25 -0.75 -13.35
CA ARG A 331 -11.57 -0.59 -12.72
C ARG A 331 -11.61 0.64 -11.80
N ALA A 332 -10.60 0.81 -10.95
CA ALA A 332 -10.52 1.98 -10.08
C ALA A 332 -10.39 3.29 -10.88
N LEU A 333 -9.55 3.30 -11.93
CA LEU A 333 -9.40 4.47 -12.79
C LEU A 333 -10.71 4.82 -13.51
N ALA A 334 -11.39 3.83 -14.08
CA ALA A 334 -12.68 4.00 -14.75
C ALA A 334 -13.80 4.48 -13.80
N LEU A 335 -13.71 4.14 -12.51
CA LEU A 335 -14.60 4.67 -11.47
C LEU A 335 -14.27 6.10 -11.03
N GLY A 336 -13.17 6.68 -11.50
CA GLY A 336 -12.78 8.07 -11.26
C GLY A 336 -11.57 8.26 -10.35
N ALA A 337 -10.78 7.21 -10.07
CA ALA A 337 -9.47 7.41 -9.47
C ALA A 337 -8.48 7.98 -10.50
N ASP A 338 -7.57 8.83 -10.05
CA ASP A 338 -6.44 9.33 -10.86
C ASP A 338 -5.18 8.47 -10.66
N PHE A 339 -5.12 7.71 -9.55
CA PHE A 339 -3.98 6.85 -9.23
C PHE A 339 -4.34 5.74 -8.23
N VAL A 340 -3.60 4.63 -8.26
CA VAL A 340 -3.84 3.47 -7.38
C VAL A 340 -2.61 3.14 -6.53
N MET A 341 -2.79 2.92 -5.23
CA MET A 341 -1.69 2.55 -4.31
C MET A 341 -1.89 1.14 -3.77
N LEU A 342 -0.90 0.27 -3.95
CA LEU A 342 -0.97 -1.13 -3.51
C LEU A 342 -0.07 -1.35 -2.28
N GLY A 343 -0.65 -1.92 -1.23
CA GLY A 343 0.08 -2.29 -0.01
C GLY A 343 0.47 -3.77 0.00
N ARG A 344 -0.52 -4.65 0.25
CA ARG A 344 -0.28 -6.09 0.44
C ARG A 344 0.37 -6.76 -0.77
N ALA A 345 0.01 -6.40 -2.00
CA ALA A 345 0.56 -7.01 -3.22
C ALA A 345 2.09 -6.91 -3.27
N PHE A 346 2.65 -5.73 -3.03
CA PHE A 346 4.11 -5.51 -2.99
C PHE A 346 4.80 -6.32 -1.87
N HIS A 347 4.14 -6.44 -0.72
CA HIS A 347 4.64 -7.23 0.40
C HIS A 347 4.57 -8.74 0.14
N PHE A 348 3.54 -9.20 -0.57
CA PHE A 348 3.46 -10.58 -1.05
C PHE A 348 4.60 -10.86 -2.03
N ALA A 349 4.82 -9.97 -3.01
CA ALA A 349 5.89 -10.13 -3.99
C ALA A 349 7.28 -10.21 -3.33
N LEU A 350 7.56 -9.29 -2.41
CA LEU A 350 8.80 -9.27 -1.64
C LEU A 350 8.95 -10.53 -0.77
N ALA A 351 7.90 -10.93 -0.05
CA ALA A 351 7.94 -12.15 0.76
C ALA A 351 8.03 -13.42 -0.09
N ALA A 352 7.57 -13.41 -1.34
CA ALA A 352 7.61 -14.56 -2.24
C ALA A 352 8.97 -14.75 -2.91
N LEU A 353 9.58 -13.66 -3.38
CA LEU A 353 10.75 -13.69 -4.26
C LEU A 353 11.95 -12.89 -3.72
N GLY A 354 11.84 -12.28 -2.54
CA GLY A 354 12.88 -11.39 -2.01
C GLY A 354 13.01 -10.14 -2.88
N GLN A 355 14.25 -9.65 -3.04
CA GLN A 355 14.55 -8.36 -3.65
C GLN A 355 14.04 -8.17 -5.09
N ILE A 356 13.89 -9.25 -5.86
CA ILE A 356 13.40 -9.18 -7.25
C ILE A 356 11.87 -9.13 -7.33
N GLY A 357 11.17 -9.48 -6.24
CA GLY A 357 9.72 -9.59 -6.21
C GLY A 357 8.98 -8.30 -6.58
N PRO A 358 9.30 -7.15 -5.98
CA PRO A 358 8.64 -5.88 -6.32
C PRO A 358 8.73 -5.53 -7.81
N ALA A 359 9.89 -5.72 -8.45
CA ALA A 359 10.06 -5.49 -9.89
C ALA A 359 9.21 -6.45 -10.73
N HIS A 360 9.18 -7.74 -10.36
CA HIS A 360 8.33 -8.73 -11.01
C HIS A 360 6.84 -8.39 -10.90
N LEU A 361 6.38 -7.94 -9.72
CA LEU A 361 4.99 -7.48 -9.54
C LEU A 361 4.65 -6.29 -10.43
N ILE A 362 5.54 -5.31 -10.54
CA ILE A 362 5.33 -4.15 -11.41
C ILE A 362 5.14 -4.60 -12.86
N ASP A 363 5.95 -5.55 -13.32
CA ASP A 363 5.83 -6.08 -14.68
C ASP A 363 4.56 -6.92 -14.89
N ILE A 364 4.15 -7.74 -13.91
CA ILE A 364 2.85 -8.45 -13.93
C ILE A 364 1.71 -7.46 -14.12
N LEU A 365 1.62 -6.43 -13.26
CA LEU A 365 0.53 -5.46 -13.29
C LEU A 365 0.54 -4.67 -14.61
N LYS A 366 1.72 -4.27 -15.08
CA LYS A 366 1.89 -3.59 -16.38
C LYS A 366 1.37 -4.45 -17.54
N LYS A 367 1.80 -5.70 -17.64
CA LYS A 367 1.40 -6.62 -18.72
C LYS A 367 -0.10 -6.93 -18.67
N ASP A 368 -0.64 -7.13 -17.48
CA ASP A 368 -2.07 -7.34 -17.28
C ASP A 368 -2.88 -6.11 -17.70
N MET A 369 -2.46 -4.89 -17.31
CA MET A 369 -3.11 -3.65 -17.78
C MET A 369 -3.07 -3.51 -19.30
N ILE A 370 -1.92 -3.76 -19.94
CA ILE A 370 -1.79 -3.70 -21.42
C ILE A 370 -2.74 -4.70 -22.09
N ALA A 371 -2.78 -5.94 -21.60
CA ALA A 371 -3.66 -6.98 -22.14
C ALA A 371 -5.13 -6.58 -22.02
N ASN A 372 -5.55 -6.08 -20.85
CA ASN A 372 -6.91 -5.63 -20.63
C ASN A 372 -7.26 -4.40 -21.48
N MET A 373 -6.40 -3.40 -21.58
CA MET A 373 -6.62 -2.24 -22.45
C MET A 373 -6.76 -2.63 -23.93
N GLY A 374 -6.01 -3.64 -24.38
CA GLY A 374 -6.19 -4.21 -25.72
C GLY A 374 -7.58 -4.83 -25.94
N GLN A 375 -8.16 -5.50 -24.92
CA GLN A 375 -9.55 -6.00 -24.98
C GLN A 375 -10.58 -4.86 -24.98
N LEU A 376 -10.25 -3.74 -24.33
CA LEU A 376 -11.09 -2.56 -24.23
C LEU A 376 -10.95 -1.63 -25.44
N GLY A 377 -10.00 -1.88 -26.35
CA GLY A 377 -9.68 -0.98 -27.45
C GLY A 377 -9.09 0.36 -26.98
N ALA A 378 -8.62 0.45 -25.74
CA ALA A 378 -8.16 1.70 -25.14
C ALA A 378 -6.67 1.95 -25.47
N ALA A 379 -6.40 3.07 -26.16
CA ALA A 379 -5.03 3.47 -26.52
C ALA A 379 -4.27 4.14 -25.36
N ASP A 380 -5.00 4.72 -24.41
CA ASP A 380 -4.47 5.35 -23.20
C ASP A 380 -5.50 5.27 -22.07
N LEU A 381 -5.14 5.73 -20.87
CA LEU A 381 -6.01 5.67 -19.70
C LEU A 381 -7.25 6.57 -19.83
N ALA A 382 -7.18 7.66 -20.60
CA ALA A 382 -8.33 8.55 -20.83
C ALA A 382 -9.36 7.91 -21.78
N GLY A 383 -8.92 6.97 -22.63
CA GLY A 383 -9.76 6.15 -23.50
C GLY A 383 -10.40 4.94 -22.84
N LEU A 384 -10.27 4.75 -21.51
CA LEU A 384 -10.98 3.68 -20.82
C LEU A 384 -12.51 3.86 -20.96
N PRO A 385 -13.25 2.81 -21.34
CA PRO A 385 -14.69 2.92 -21.47
C PRO A 385 -15.36 3.10 -20.10
N PRO A 386 -16.55 3.73 -20.04
CA PRO A 386 -17.32 3.81 -18.81
C PRO A 386 -17.54 2.41 -18.22
N PRO A 387 -17.34 2.23 -16.90
CA PRO A 387 -17.56 0.95 -16.27
C PRO A 387 -19.05 0.61 -16.24
N ILE A 388 -19.37 -0.67 -16.32
CA ILE A 388 -20.72 -1.21 -16.07
C ILE A 388 -20.73 -1.98 -14.75
N THR A 389 -21.91 -2.13 -14.14
CA THR A 389 -22.07 -3.05 -13.01
C THR A 389 -22.40 -4.43 -13.56
N LEU A 390 -21.52 -5.40 -13.33
CA LEU A 390 -21.82 -6.81 -13.53
C LEU A 390 -22.81 -7.21 -12.44
N SER A 391 -24.04 -7.54 -12.82
CA SER A 391 -24.95 -8.24 -11.93
C SER A 391 -24.34 -9.60 -11.58
N ASP A 392 -24.62 -10.10 -10.37
CA ASP A 392 -24.63 -11.55 -10.19
C ASP A 392 -25.53 -12.08 -11.30
N LEU A 393 -25.00 -12.87 -12.24
CA LEU A 393 -25.87 -13.62 -13.14
C LEU A 393 -26.72 -14.48 -12.21
N GLY A 394 -27.95 -14.05 -11.94
CA GLY A 394 -28.97 -14.93 -11.38
C GLY A 394 -29.00 -16.21 -12.22
N PRO A 395 -29.45 -17.34 -11.65
CA PRO A 395 -29.44 -18.61 -12.39
C PRO A 395 -30.06 -18.36 -13.76
N VAL A 396 -29.28 -18.61 -14.82
CA VAL A 396 -29.77 -18.57 -16.20
C VAL A 396 -30.93 -19.56 -16.24
N SER A 397 -32.16 -19.06 -16.32
CA SER A 397 -33.32 -19.93 -16.56
C SER A 397 -33.04 -20.70 -17.85
N PRO A 398 -33.08 -22.04 -17.82
CA PRO A 398 -32.99 -22.80 -19.05
C PRO A 398 -34.21 -22.44 -19.90
N VAL A 399 -33.96 -21.86 -21.06
CA VAL A 399 -34.93 -21.76 -22.16
C VAL A 399 -34.90 -23.06 -22.93
#